data_AF-A0A3C0FKY7-F1
#
_entry.id   AF-A0A3C0FKY7-F1
#
_cell.length_a   1.000
_cell.length_b   1.000
_cell.length_c   1.000
_cell.angle_alpha   90.00
_cell.angle_beta   90.00
_cell.angle_gamma   90.00
#
_symmetry.space_group_name_H-M   'P 1'
#
loop_
_entity.id
_entity.type
_entity.pdbx_description
1 polymer ?
#
loop_
_entity_poly.entity_id
_entity_poly.type
_entity_poly.pdbx_seq_one_letter_code
_entity_poly.pdbx_strand_id
1 'polypeptide(L)' 'AGFDGHKNDPLAGLCYVADDFVWMTKQLMDLAEEQCGGRVVSLLEGGYDLPSLATSAVQHVRTLMGAH' A
#
# COMPACT_ATOMS: atom_id res chain seq x y z
N ALA A 1 4.94 -4.86 1.63
CA ALA A 1 3.92 -3.88 2.00
C ALA A 1 3.37 -4.21 3.39
N GLY A 2 3.72 -3.38 4.37
CA GLY A 2 3.01 -3.32 5.66
C GLY A 2 2.00 -2.16 5.63
N PHE A 3 0.90 -2.32 6.36
CA PHE A 3 -0.20 -1.35 6.43
C PHE A 3 -0.42 -0.83 7.86
N ASP A 4 0.53 -1.10 8.75
CA ASP A 4 0.56 -0.62 10.14
C ASP A 4 0.75 0.90 10.25
N GLY A 5 1.14 1.59 9.18
CA GLY A 5 1.12 3.06 9.15
C GLY A 5 -0.28 3.68 9.08
N HIS A 6 -1.35 2.89 8.94
CA HIS A 6 -2.71 3.41 8.93
C HIS A 6 -3.07 4.02 10.30
N LYS A 7 -3.82 5.13 10.30
CA LYS A 7 -4.19 5.88 11.52
C LYS A 7 -4.94 5.12 12.61
N ASN A 8 -5.49 3.96 12.26
CA ASN A 8 -6.22 3.09 13.18
C ASN A 8 -5.34 1.96 13.73
N ASP A 9 -4.16 1.76 13.16
CA ASP A 9 -3.26 0.70 13.59
C ASP A 9 -2.66 1.06 14.96
N PRO A 10 -2.66 0.12 15.92
CA PRO A 10 -2.21 0.42 17.28
C PRO A 10 -0.69 0.51 17.43
N LEU A 11 0.12 0.09 16.44
CA LEU A 11 1.56 -0.09 16.66
C LEU A 11 2.43 1.05 16.12
N ALA A 12 2.09 1.68 15.00
CA ALA A 12 3.01 2.62 14.34
C ALA A 12 2.85 4.09 14.78
N GLY A 13 1.64 4.52 15.18
CA GLY A 13 1.37 5.92 15.55
C GLY A 13 1.46 6.92 14.38
N LEU A 14 1.36 6.43 13.14
CA LEU A 14 1.27 7.25 11.93
C LEU A 14 -0.20 7.55 11.59
N CYS A 15 -0.44 8.52 10.70
CA CYS A 15 -1.78 9.02 10.38
C CYS A 15 -2.21 8.74 8.93
N TYR A 16 -1.71 7.68 8.29
CA TYR A 16 -2.09 7.38 6.91
C TYR A 16 -3.53 6.87 6.81
N VAL A 17 -4.12 7.08 5.64
CA VAL A 17 -5.40 6.50 5.23
C VAL A 17 -5.20 5.57 4.03
N ALA A 18 -6.20 4.75 3.70
CA ALA A 18 -6.16 3.83 2.57
C ALA A 18 -5.70 4.49 1.25
N ASP A 19 -6.14 5.73 1.00
CA ASP A 19 -5.77 6.48 -0.22
C ASP A 19 -4.29 6.88 -0.26
N ASP A 20 -3.62 7.04 0.89
CA ASP A 20 -2.18 7.30 0.92
C ASP A 20 -1.41 6.07 0.42
N PHE A 21 -1.90 4.86 0.73
CA PHE A 21 -1.32 3.63 0.18
C PHE A 21 -1.54 3.51 -1.33
N VAL A 22 -2.67 3.99 -1.88
CA VAL A 22 -2.87 4.11 -3.34
C VAL A 22 -1.80 5.01 -3.93
N TRP A 23 -1.63 6.21 -3.37
CA TRP A 23 -0.64 7.17 -3.85
C TRP A 23 0.77 6.60 -3.80
N MET A 24 1.19 6.03 -2.67
CA MET A 24 2.52 5.39 -2.51
C MET A 24 2.73 4.26 -3.53
N THR A 25 1.70 3.46 -3.79
CA THR A 25 1.77 2.38 -4.79
C THR A 25 2.02 2.92 -6.18
N LYS A 26 1.33 4.00 -6.58
CA LYS A 26 1.54 4.65 -7.88
C LYS A 26 2.95 5.20 -8.01
N GLN A 27 3.44 5.89 -6.99
CA GLN A 27 4.82 6.41 -7.00
C GLN A 27 5.86 5.29 -7.15
N LEU A 28 5.63 4.14 -6.49
CA LEU A 28 6.50 2.98 -6.64
C LEU A 28 6.43 2.37 -8.04
N MET A 29 5.23 2.28 -8.63
CA MET A 29 5.03 1.77 -10.00
C MET A 29 5.69 2.68 -11.03
N ASP A 30 5.53 4.01 -10.92
CA ASP A 30 6.15 4.99 -11.80
C ASP A 30 7.68 4.86 -11.75
N LEU A 31 8.25 4.77 -10.54
CA LEU A 31 9.68 4.55 -10.36
C LEU A 31 10.14 3.19 -10.93
N ALA A 32 9.35 2.14 -10.77
CA ALA A 32 9.68 0.82 -11.30
C ALA A 32 9.65 0.80 -12.83
N GLU A 33 8.75 1.55 -13.46
CA GLU A 33 8.74 1.71 -14.92
C GLU A 33 10.06 2.32 -15.41
N GLU A 34 10.53 3.38 -14.75
CA GLU A 34 11.77 4.07 -15.11
C GLU A 34 13.04 3.23 -14.84
N GLN A 35 13.07 2.48 -13.73
CA GLN A 35 14.32 1.89 -13.21
C GLN A 35 14.44 0.38 -13.46
N CYS A 36 13.32 -0.34 -13.56
CA CYS A 36 13.33 -1.79 -13.68
C CYS A 36 12.26 -2.32 -14.65
N GLY A 37 11.80 -1.52 -15.61
CA GLY A 37 10.85 -1.94 -16.64
C GLY A 37 9.56 -2.49 -16.05
N GLY A 38 9.01 -1.79 -15.05
CA GLY A 38 7.71 -2.06 -14.45
C GLY A 38 7.67 -3.26 -13.49
N ARG A 39 8.82 -3.87 -13.17
CA ARG A 39 8.86 -5.06 -12.32
C ARG A 39 8.73 -4.70 -10.83
N VAL A 40 7.55 -4.96 -10.27
CA VAL A 40 7.27 -4.81 -8.84
C VAL A 40 6.81 -6.14 -8.24
N VAL A 41 7.34 -6.48 -7.07
CA VAL A 41 6.84 -7.57 -6.22
C VAL A 41 6.51 -6.97 -4.87
N SER A 42 5.28 -7.19 -4.40
CA SER A 42 4.83 -6.78 -3.07
C SER A 42 4.53 -8.00 -2.22
N LEU A 43 5.11 -8.06 -1.02
CA LEU A 43 4.87 -9.10 -0.02
C LEU A 43 4.15 -8.49 1.18
N LEU A 44 3.06 -9.08 1.65
CA LEU A 44 2.36 -8.59 2.84
C LEU A 44 3.23 -8.75 4.09
N GLU A 45 3.39 -7.69 4.87
CA GLU A 45 4.16 -7.64 6.12
C GLU A 45 3.23 -7.37 7.32
N GLY A 46 3.38 -6.23 8.01
CA GLY A 46 2.58 -5.80 9.16
C GLY A 46 1.24 -5.15 8.81
N GLY A 47 0.45 -4.91 9.85
CA GLY A 47 -0.92 -4.40 9.78
C GLY A 47 -1.78 -5.17 10.77
N TYR A 48 -2.19 -4.48 11.83
CA TYR A 48 -2.71 -5.08 13.06
C TYR A 48 -4.12 -4.57 13.41
N ASP A 49 -4.58 -3.49 12.77
CA ASP A 49 -6.02 -3.20 12.65
C ASP A 49 -6.62 -3.88 11.40
N LEU A 50 -7.34 -4.99 11.59
CA LEU A 50 -7.83 -5.83 10.49
C LEU A 50 -8.72 -5.11 9.47
N PRO A 51 -9.68 -4.25 9.86
CA PRO A 51 -10.50 -3.53 8.88
C PRO A 51 -9.68 -2.56 8.01
N SER A 52 -8.75 -1.83 8.62
CA SER A 52 -7.89 -0.89 7.90
C SER A 52 -6.87 -1.61 7.03
N LEU A 53 -6.29 -2.72 7.52
CA LEU A 53 -5.44 -3.61 6.75
C LEU A 53 -6.18 -4.11 5.49
N ALA A 54 -7.38 -4.66 5.65
CA ALA A 54 -8.15 -5.21 4.54
C ALA A 54 -8.43 -4.14 3.47
N THR A 55 -8.86 -2.94 3.90
CA THR A 55 -9.15 -1.83 2.98
C THR A 55 -7.88 -1.36 2.27
N SER A 56 -6.78 -1.16 3.00
CA SER A 56 -5.52 -0.66 2.44
C SER A 56 -4.87 -1.67 1.49
N ALA A 57 -4.90 -2.96 1.84
CA ALA A 57 -4.38 -4.04 1.00
C ALA A 57 -5.18 -4.19 -0.30
N VAL A 58 -6.51 -4.12 -0.25
CA VAL A 58 -7.36 -4.15 -1.46
C VAL A 58 -7.04 -2.98 -2.38
N GLN A 59 -6.90 -1.78 -1.84
CA GLN A 59 -6.57 -0.59 -2.62
C GLN A 59 -5.16 -0.67 -3.24
N HIS A 60 -4.17 -1.17 -2.48
CA HIS A 60 -2.82 -1.43 -2.99
C HIS A 60 -2.84 -2.41 -4.17
N VAL A 61 -3.51 -3.57 -4.01
CA VAL A 61 -3.60 -4.59 -5.07
C VAL A 61 -4.35 -4.09 -6.29
N ARG A 62 -5.48 -3.40 -6.12
CA ARG A 62 -6.23 -2.79 -7.24
C ARG A 62 -5.36 -1.81 -8.04
N THR A 63 -4.56 -1.01 -7.33
CA THR A 63 -3.62 -0.08 -7.94
C THR A 63 -2.54 -0.82 -8.74
N LEU A 64 -1.95 -1.88 -8.18
CA LEU A 64 -0.99 -2.74 -8.90
C LEU A 64 -1.60 -3.39 -10.16
N MET A 65 -2.90 -3.71 -10.13
CA MET A 65 -3.64 -4.26 -11.27
C MET A 65 -4.03 -3.21 -12.32
N GLY A 66 -3.82 -1.91 -12.07
CA GLY A 66 -4.30 -0.84 -12.92
C GLY A 66 -5.84 -0.72 -12.97
N ALA A 67 -6.54 -1.31 -12.00
CA ALA A 67 -8.00 -1.29 -11.91
C ALA A 67 -8.44 -0.21 -10.92
N HIS A 68 -8.80 0.98 -11.42
CA HIS A 68 -9.33 2.08 -10.62
C HIS A 68 -10.83 2.26 -10.83
#